data_AF-A0A1W7CYW2-F1
#
_entry.id   AF-A0A1W7CYW2-F1
#
_cell.length_a   1.000
_cell.length_b   1.000
_cell.length_c   1.000
_cell.angle_alpha   90.00
_cell.angle_beta   90.00
_cell.angle_gamma   90.00
#
_symmetry.space_group_name_H-M   'P 1'
#
loop_
_entity.id
_entity.type
_entity.pdbx_description
1 polymer ?
#
loop_
_entity_poly.entity_id
_entity_poly.type
_entity_poly.pdbx_seq_one_letter_code
_entity_poly.pdbx_strand_id
1 'polypeptide(L)'
;MPNERLRSAMLARGLTVRELAERLGVDPKTVERWITQGKTPYRRHQYAVSVELRVDAAILWPDDSRTVDSASDLSKAEICAVYPHRHVVPTHLWRDIYGRAEQGIDVLVYAGGFLSEDPAFFDVLARKSKTARIRMLLGDPSCAAVAQRGVDEGHMVMGHKIRNALVNYRPLMKSYPQIDFRLHDATLYNSIYRGDDEMLVNTHVYGIGAYLAPVLHLRRLPGAGLFSTYAQSFDQTWEKARPVNDDDFPKVQ
;
A
#
# COMPACT_ATOMS: atom_id res chain seq x y z
N MET A 1 -33.98 -4.20 -10.87
CA MET A 1 -33.32 -3.45 -11.97
C MET A 1 -32.00 -4.13 -12.28
N PRO A 2 -31.55 -4.18 -13.55
CA PRO A 2 -30.26 -4.78 -13.89
C PRO A 2 -29.10 -4.09 -13.18
N ASN A 3 -28.12 -4.87 -12.71
CA ASN A 3 -26.91 -4.36 -12.10
C ASN A 3 -25.86 -4.06 -13.18
N GLU A 4 -25.97 -2.88 -13.79
CA GLU A 4 -25.06 -2.41 -14.84
C GLU A 4 -23.64 -2.14 -14.31
N ARG A 5 -23.47 -1.90 -13.00
CA ARG A 5 -22.16 -1.71 -12.36
C ARG A 5 -21.35 -3.01 -12.35
N LEU A 6 -21.99 -4.10 -11.92
CA LEU A 6 -21.40 -5.44 -11.97
C LEU A 6 -21.04 -5.85 -13.40
N ARG A 7 -21.96 -5.60 -14.36
CA ARG A 7 -21.71 -5.88 -15.78
C ARG A 7 -20.49 -5.11 -16.30
N SER A 8 -20.41 -3.82 -16.00
CA SER A 8 -19.31 -2.96 -16.44
C SER A 8 -17.97 -3.36 -15.82
N ALA A 9 -17.97 -3.70 -14.52
CA ALA A 9 -16.77 -4.17 -13.82
C ALA A 9 -16.25 -5.51 -14.38
N MET A 10 -17.14 -6.43 -14.74
CA MET A 10 -16.76 -7.68 -15.41
C MET A 10 -16.16 -7.43 -16.79
N LEU A 11 -16.78 -6.56 -17.59
CA LEU A 11 -16.26 -6.18 -18.91
C LEU A 11 -14.88 -5.53 -18.82
N ALA A 12 -14.66 -4.63 -17.85
CA ALA A 12 -13.36 -4.00 -17.63
C ALA A 12 -12.25 -4.99 -17.24
N ARG A 13 -12.62 -6.15 -16.70
CA ARG A 13 -11.71 -7.25 -16.34
C ARG A 13 -11.63 -8.33 -17.42
N GLY A 14 -12.37 -8.20 -18.52
CA GLY A 14 -12.45 -9.19 -19.58
C GLY A 14 -13.07 -10.53 -19.15
N LEU A 15 -13.92 -10.52 -18.11
CA LEU A 15 -14.52 -11.73 -17.54
C LEU A 15 -15.93 -11.98 -18.08
N THR A 16 -16.16 -13.19 -18.55
CA THR A 16 -17.50 -13.69 -18.85
C THR A 16 -18.22 -14.14 -17.58
N VAL A 17 -19.56 -14.27 -17.66
CA VAL A 17 -20.40 -14.83 -16.58
C VAL A 17 -19.90 -16.20 -16.16
N ARG A 18 -19.55 -17.07 -17.12
CA ARG A 18 -19.12 -18.43 -16.86
C ARG A 18 -17.78 -18.47 -16.13
N GLU A 19 -16.82 -17.66 -16.55
CA GLU A 19 -15.51 -17.59 -15.88
C GLU A 19 -15.62 -17.03 -14.47
N LEU A 20 -16.43 -15.98 -14.28
CA LEU A 20 -16.66 -15.46 -12.93
C LEU A 20 -17.34 -16.51 -12.04
N ALA A 21 -18.33 -17.24 -12.57
CA ALA A 21 -19.02 -18.29 -11.84
C ALA A 21 -18.08 -19.44 -11.44
N GLU A 22 -17.20 -19.85 -12.36
CA GLU A 22 -16.19 -20.89 -12.14
C GLU A 22 -15.22 -20.49 -11.02
N ARG A 23 -14.67 -19.27 -11.06
CA ARG A 23 -13.79 -18.74 -10.00
C ARG A 23 -14.47 -18.65 -8.64
N LEU A 24 -15.77 -18.37 -8.64
CA LEU A 24 -16.58 -18.25 -7.42
C LEU A 24 -17.13 -19.58 -6.90
N GLY A 25 -16.99 -20.68 -7.67
CA GLY A 25 -17.59 -21.97 -7.35
C GLY A 25 -19.12 -21.92 -7.28
N VAL A 26 -19.77 -21.11 -8.12
CA VAL A 26 -21.23 -20.98 -8.18
C VAL A 26 -21.77 -21.33 -9.56
N ASP A 27 -23.08 -21.60 -9.64
CA ASP A 27 -23.75 -21.81 -10.92
C ASP A 27 -23.78 -20.52 -11.76
N PRO A 28 -23.45 -20.55 -13.08
CA PRO A 28 -23.49 -19.38 -13.96
C PRO A 28 -24.81 -18.62 -13.95
N LYS A 29 -25.93 -19.33 -13.81
CA LYS A 29 -27.28 -18.74 -13.70
C LYS A 29 -27.45 -17.88 -12.45
N THR A 30 -26.66 -18.15 -11.41
CA THR A 30 -26.62 -17.33 -10.20
C THR A 30 -26.00 -15.97 -10.48
N VAL A 31 -24.88 -15.94 -11.21
CA VAL A 31 -24.20 -14.71 -11.64
C VAL A 31 -25.09 -13.93 -12.62
N GLU A 32 -25.72 -14.61 -13.58
CA GLU A 32 -26.70 -13.99 -14.50
C GLU A 32 -27.84 -13.29 -13.73
N ARG A 33 -28.35 -13.91 -12.66
CA ARG A 33 -29.40 -13.31 -11.83
C ARG A 33 -28.92 -12.07 -11.07
N TRP A 34 -27.67 -12.04 -10.63
CA TRP A 34 -27.09 -10.84 -10.01
C TRP A 34 -27.04 -9.66 -10.99
N ILE A 35 -26.75 -9.94 -12.27
CA ILE A 35 -26.67 -8.93 -13.33
C ILE A 35 -28.07 -8.54 -13.83
N THR A 36 -28.89 -9.49 -14.22
CA THR A 36 -30.15 -9.22 -14.94
C THR A 36 -31.28 -8.79 -14.00
N GLN A 37 -31.38 -9.43 -12.84
CA GLN A 37 -32.45 -9.15 -11.88
C GLN A 37 -32.02 -8.14 -10.82
N GLY A 38 -30.73 -7.81 -10.76
CA GLY A 38 -30.15 -7.00 -9.69
C GLY A 38 -30.20 -7.70 -8.34
N LYS A 39 -30.27 -9.05 -8.33
CA LYS A 39 -30.36 -9.79 -7.08
C LYS A 39 -29.06 -9.65 -6.31
N THR A 40 -29.16 -9.17 -5.07
CA THR A 40 -28.00 -9.05 -4.19
C THR A 40 -27.53 -10.44 -3.73
N PRO A 41 -26.27 -10.84 -3.98
CA PRO A 41 -25.73 -12.13 -3.56
C PRO A 41 -25.68 -12.27 -2.04
N TYR A 42 -25.51 -13.51 -1.57
CA TYR A 42 -25.01 -13.72 -0.21
C TYR A 42 -23.61 -13.12 -0.04
N ARG A 43 -23.33 -12.66 1.17
CA ARG A 43 -22.14 -11.89 1.53
C ARG A 43 -20.81 -12.51 1.08
N ARG A 44 -20.63 -13.83 1.28
CA ARG A 44 -19.43 -14.57 0.82
C ARG A 44 -19.17 -14.40 -0.68
N HIS A 45 -20.23 -14.31 -1.48
CA HIS A 45 -20.13 -14.15 -2.93
C HIS A 45 -19.92 -12.70 -3.34
N GLN A 46 -20.48 -11.74 -2.61
CA GLN A 46 -20.18 -10.31 -2.84
C GLN A 46 -18.67 -10.04 -2.69
N TYR A 47 -18.04 -10.62 -1.66
CA TYR A 47 -16.59 -10.50 -1.44
C TYR A 47 -15.75 -11.20 -2.48
N ALA A 48 -16.11 -12.43 -2.83
CA ALA A 48 -15.34 -13.14 -3.83
C ALA A 48 -15.44 -12.44 -5.19
N VAL A 49 -16.59 -11.82 -5.51
CA VAL A 49 -16.72 -10.94 -6.68
C VAL A 49 -15.85 -9.68 -6.56
N SER A 50 -15.81 -9.02 -5.39
CA SER A 50 -15.01 -7.80 -5.23
C SER A 50 -13.51 -8.03 -5.41
N VAL A 51 -13.00 -9.18 -4.95
CA VAL A 51 -11.61 -9.60 -5.15
C VAL A 51 -11.32 -9.86 -6.62
N GLU A 52 -12.16 -10.64 -7.31
CA GLU A 52 -11.99 -10.97 -8.72
C GLU A 52 -12.02 -9.72 -9.61
N LEU A 53 -12.95 -8.81 -9.30
CA LEU A 53 -13.18 -7.61 -10.09
C LEU A 53 -12.29 -6.43 -9.68
N ARG A 54 -11.67 -6.48 -8.49
CA ARG A 54 -10.94 -5.36 -7.87
C ARG A 54 -11.79 -4.10 -7.73
N VAL A 55 -13.08 -4.30 -7.44
CA VAL A 55 -14.07 -3.23 -7.23
C VAL A 55 -14.78 -3.51 -5.92
N ASP A 56 -14.93 -2.48 -5.07
CA ASP A 56 -15.59 -2.62 -3.78
C ASP A 56 -17.05 -3.12 -3.92
N ALA A 57 -17.46 -4.03 -3.05
CA ALA A 57 -18.82 -4.57 -3.03
C ALA A 57 -19.88 -3.47 -2.82
N ALA A 58 -19.57 -2.40 -2.07
CA ALA A 58 -20.46 -1.26 -1.87
C ALA A 58 -20.70 -0.47 -3.17
N ILE A 59 -19.74 -0.46 -4.11
CA ILE A 59 -19.92 0.13 -5.44
C ILE A 59 -20.81 -0.79 -6.29
N LEU A 60 -20.62 -2.10 -6.19
CA LEU A 60 -21.37 -3.08 -6.97
C LEU A 60 -22.83 -3.23 -6.50
N TRP A 61 -23.11 -3.08 -5.21
CA TRP A 61 -24.46 -3.18 -4.62
C TRP A 61 -24.74 -2.06 -3.59
N PRO A 62 -24.90 -0.80 -4.03
CA PRO A 62 -25.03 0.34 -3.12
C PRO A 62 -26.33 0.35 -2.29
N ASP A 63 -27.37 -0.36 -2.74
CA ASP A 63 -28.68 -0.40 -2.08
C ASP A 63 -28.78 -1.48 -0.99
N ASP A 64 -27.74 -2.29 -0.75
CA ASP A 64 -27.73 -3.25 0.37
C ASP A 64 -27.28 -2.52 1.64
N SER A 65 -28.21 -2.04 2.45
CA SER A 65 -27.91 -1.39 3.74
C SER A 65 -27.00 -2.23 4.64
N ARG A 66 -27.10 -3.58 4.54
CA ARG A 66 -26.21 -4.52 5.23
C ARG A 66 -24.77 -4.48 4.72
N THR A 67 -24.49 -3.98 3.52
CA THR A 67 -23.11 -3.81 3.02
C THR A 67 -22.45 -2.56 3.57
N VAL A 68 -23.20 -1.46 3.71
CA VAL A 68 -22.65 -0.19 4.23
C VAL A 68 -22.25 -0.31 5.70
N ASP A 69 -23.13 -0.85 6.55
CA ASP A 69 -22.84 -1.03 7.98
C ASP A 69 -21.62 -1.94 8.19
N SER A 70 -21.44 -2.90 7.31
CA SER A 70 -20.58 -4.03 7.57
C SER A 70 -19.26 -4.03 6.80
N ALA A 71 -19.18 -3.32 5.67
CA ALA A 71 -17.92 -2.90 5.07
C ALA A 71 -17.26 -1.85 5.97
N SER A 72 -18.05 -0.96 6.58
CA SER A 72 -17.59 -0.07 7.66
C SER A 72 -17.08 -0.87 8.85
N ASP A 73 -17.83 -1.86 9.34
CA ASP A 73 -17.37 -2.70 10.46
C ASP A 73 -16.16 -3.58 10.13
N LEU A 74 -16.06 -4.12 8.92
CA LEU A 74 -14.88 -4.85 8.47
C LEU A 74 -13.66 -3.94 8.30
N SER A 75 -13.85 -2.71 7.80
CA SER A 75 -12.77 -1.73 7.69
C SER A 75 -12.28 -1.30 9.08
N LYS A 76 -13.18 -1.18 10.07
CA LYS A 76 -12.79 -1.01 11.48
C LYS A 76 -11.99 -2.22 11.98
N ALA A 77 -12.37 -3.44 11.59
CA ALA A 77 -11.68 -4.67 11.99
C ALA A 77 -10.30 -4.88 11.32
N GLU A 78 -10.01 -4.16 10.22
CA GLU A 78 -8.66 -4.08 9.64
C GLU A 78 -7.71 -3.25 10.53
N ILE A 79 -8.24 -2.28 11.27
CA ILE A 79 -7.43 -1.44 12.17
C ILE A 79 -7.09 -2.24 13.42
N CYS A 80 -5.86 -2.75 13.48
CA CYS A 80 -5.31 -3.46 14.62
C CYS A 80 -4.94 -2.50 15.75
N ALA A 81 -4.39 -1.33 15.41
CA ALA A 81 -4.06 -0.28 16.35
C ALA A 81 -4.02 1.08 15.66
N VAL A 82 -4.23 2.13 16.45
CA VAL A 82 -3.95 3.53 16.07
C VAL A 82 -2.95 4.08 17.06
N TYR A 83 -1.79 4.51 16.57
CA TYR A 83 -0.79 5.18 17.36
C TYR A 83 -0.91 6.69 17.14
N PRO A 84 -0.98 7.50 18.21
CA PRO A 84 -1.14 8.95 18.07
C PRO A 84 0.07 9.59 17.36
N HIS A 85 1.26 9.01 17.52
CA HIS A 85 2.49 9.48 16.90
C HIS A 85 3.37 8.31 16.45
N ARG A 86 4.10 8.46 15.34
CA ARG A 86 5.01 7.43 14.84
C ARG A 86 6.07 7.03 15.86
N HIS A 87 6.60 7.98 16.64
CA HIS A 87 7.65 7.69 17.63
C HIS A 87 7.18 6.80 18.80
N VAL A 88 5.87 6.64 19.02
CA VAL A 88 5.33 5.72 20.04
C VAL A 88 5.01 4.33 19.49
N VAL A 89 5.17 4.10 18.18
CA VAL A 89 5.04 2.76 17.59
C VAL A 89 6.15 1.87 18.16
N PRO A 90 5.84 0.67 18.69
CA PRO A 90 6.86 -0.20 19.25
C PRO A 90 7.97 -0.51 18.25
N THR A 91 9.23 -0.30 18.64
CA THR A 91 10.39 -0.40 17.73
C THR A 91 10.54 -1.79 17.10
N HIS A 92 10.10 -2.86 17.78
CA HIS A 92 10.12 -4.22 17.24
C HIS A 92 9.09 -4.39 16.11
N LEU A 93 7.94 -3.71 16.16
CA LEU A 93 6.85 -3.91 15.21
C LEU A 93 7.26 -3.69 13.74
N TRP A 94 8.07 -2.65 13.49
CA TRP A 94 8.62 -2.38 12.16
C TRP A 94 9.41 -3.57 11.61
N ARG A 95 10.31 -4.11 12.43
CA ARG A 95 11.18 -5.24 12.05
C ARG A 95 10.40 -6.54 11.93
N ASP A 96 9.41 -6.72 12.80
CA ASP A 96 8.56 -7.91 12.86
C ASP A 96 7.69 -8.07 11.62
N ILE A 97 7.07 -6.99 11.13
CA ILE A 97 6.26 -7.01 9.90
C ILE A 97 7.11 -7.51 8.72
N TYR A 98 8.32 -6.98 8.57
CA TYR A 98 9.24 -7.41 7.50
C TYR A 98 9.84 -8.79 7.75
N GLY A 99 10.11 -9.12 9.01
CA GLY A 99 10.66 -10.42 9.43
C GLY A 99 9.69 -11.57 9.19
N ARG A 100 8.38 -11.32 9.32
CA ARG A 100 7.32 -12.29 9.02
C ARG A 100 6.98 -12.40 7.54
N ALA A 101 7.20 -11.35 6.75
CA ALA A 101 6.83 -11.34 5.33
C ALA A 101 7.46 -12.50 4.54
N GLU A 102 6.65 -13.23 3.78
CA GLU A 102 7.03 -14.38 2.95
C GLU A 102 7.00 -14.05 1.46
N GLN A 103 6.12 -13.14 1.01
CA GLN A 103 5.94 -12.86 -0.43
C GLN A 103 6.55 -11.52 -0.84
N GLY A 104 6.29 -10.47 -0.06
CA GLY A 104 6.62 -9.11 -0.46
C GLY A 104 6.81 -8.14 0.70
N ILE A 105 7.82 -7.28 0.54
CA ILE A 105 8.07 -6.12 1.40
C ILE A 105 7.99 -4.86 0.54
N ASP A 106 7.16 -3.91 0.97
CA ASP A 106 6.91 -2.66 0.26
C ASP A 106 7.11 -1.48 1.22
N VAL A 107 7.99 -0.53 0.87
CA VAL A 107 8.24 0.69 1.65
C VAL A 107 8.05 1.91 0.76
N LEU A 108 7.22 2.86 1.19
CA LEU A 108 6.98 4.14 0.52
C LEU A 108 7.15 5.28 1.51
N VAL A 109 8.16 6.12 1.28
CA VAL A 109 8.55 7.23 2.13
C VAL A 109 9.10 8.37 1.29
N TYR A 110 9.15 9.59 1.84
CA TYR A 110 10.08 10.59 1.30
C TYR A 110 11.53 10.18 1.61
N ALA A 111 11.96 10.30 2.88
CA ALA A 111 13.33 9.96 3.28
C ALA A 111 13.45 8.64 4.06
N GLY A 112 12.48 8.34 4.95
CA GLY A 112 12.53 7.14 5.78
C GLY A 112 13.79 7.03 6.67
N GLY A 113 14.36 8.15 7.13
CA GLY A 113 15.68 8.20 7.77
C GLY A 113 15.92 7.14 8.86
N PHE A 114 14.94 6.95 9.75
CA PHE A 114 15.00 5.95 10.82
C PHE A 114 15.19 4.49 10.33
N LEU A 115 14.74 4.15 9.12
CA LEU A 115 15.00 2.85 8.51
C LEU A 115 16.38 2.81 7.86
N SER A 116 16.75 3.89 7.18
CA SER A 116 18.06 3.98 6.52
C SER A 116 19.23 3.97 7.50
N GLU A 117 18.97 4.26 8.77
CA GLU A 117 19.95 4.31 9.86
C GLU A 117 19.87 3.08 10.79
N ASP A 118 19.02 2.09 10.48
CA ASP A 118 18.83 0.88 11.30
C ASP A 118 19.54 -0.35 10.68
N PRO A 119 20.69 -0.79 11.22
CA PRO A 119 21.38 -1.99 10.74
C PRO A 119 20.53 -3.27 10.86
N ALA A 120 19.66 -3.36 11.87
CA ALA A 120 18.81 -4.53 12.05
C ALA A 120 17.74 -4.62 10.95
N PHE A 121 17.28 -3.48 10.43
CA PHE A 121 16.42 -3.44 9.25
C PHE A 121 17.17 -3.93 8.00
N PHE A 122 18.44 -3.53 7.83
CA PHE A 122 19.25 -3.97 6.69
C PHE A 122 19.48 -5.48 6.71
N ASP A 123 19.73 -6.06 7.88
CA ASP A 123 19.83 -7.51 8.06
C ASP A 123 18.54 -8.23 7.66
N VAL A 124 17.38 -7.67 8.01
CA VAL A 124 16.08 -8.22 7.60
C VAL A 124 15.95 -8.19 6.08
N LEU A 125 16.21 -7.05 5.43
CA LEU A 125 16.14 -6.92 3.97
C LEU A 125 17.12 -7.87 3.27
N ALA A 126 18.37 -7.95 3.75
CA ALA A 126 19.39 -8.85 3.21
C ALA A 126 18.94 -10.31 3.27
N ARG A 127 18.38 -10.77 4.38
CA ARG A 127 17.83 -12.13 4.51
C ARG A 127 16.62 -12.34 3.60
N LYS A 128 15.65 -11.42 3.63
CA LYS A 128 14.37 -11.55 2.91
C LYS A 128 14.51 -11.38 1.41
N SER A 129 15.53 -10.66 0.93
CA SER A 129 15.82 -10.49 -0.51
C SER A 129 16.08 -11.81 -1.25
N LYS A 130 16.33 -12.90 -0.51
CA LYS A 130 16.54 -14.24 -1.07
C LYS A 130 15.22 -15.01 -1.29
N THR A 131 14.13 -14.59 -0.65
CA THR A 131 12.87 -15.36 -0.58
C THR A 131 11.63 -14.53 -0.93
N ALA A 132 11.70 -13.20 -0.83
CA ALA A 132 10.58 -12.30 -1.03
C ALA A 132 10.98 -11.13 -1.94
N ARG A 133 10.01 -10.58 -2.67
CA ARG A 133 10.20 -9.37 -3.47
C ARG A 133 10.29 -8.15 -2.54
N ILE A 134 11.26 -7.26 -2.76
CA ILE A 134 11.44 -6.06 -1.94
C ILE A 134 11.39 -4.82 -2.83
N ARG A 135 10.46 -3.91 -2.52
CA ARG A 135 10.23 -2.66 -3.25
C ARG A 135 10.40 -1.47 -2.31
N MET A 136 11.38 -0.63 -2.59
CA MET A 136 11.73 0.55 -1.82
C MET A 136 11.47 1.81 -2.65
N LEU A 137 10.54 2.65 -2.20
CA LEU A 137 10.23 3.96 -2.78
C LEU A 137 10.70 5.07 -1.84
N LEU A 138 11.58 5.92 -2.35
CA LEU A 138 11.98 7.17 -1.73
C LEU A 138 11.49 8.34 -2.58
N GLY A 139 11.39 9.53 -2.01
CA GLY A 139 11.08 10.74 -2.76
C GLY A 139 12.22 11.10 -3.71
N ASP A 140 11.92 11.64 -4.88
CA ASP A 140 12.93 12.24 -5.74
C ASP A 140 13.45 13.54 -5.11
N PRO A 141 14.74 13.62 -4.73
CA PRO A 141 15.28 14.78 -4.01
C PRO A 141 15.28 16.08 -4.84
N SER A 142 14.98 16.01 -6.14
CA SER A 142 14.90 17.15 -7.06
C SER A 142 13.48 17.59 -7.38
N CYS A 143 12.44 16.85 -6.99
CA CYS A 143 11.07 17.16 -7.40
C CYS A 143 10.42 18.26 -6.54
N ALA A 144 9.43 18.93 -7.13
CA ALA A 144 8.69 20.01 -6.48
C ALA A 144 7.94 19.54 -5.22
N ALA A 145 7.36 18.33 -5.21
CA ALA A 145 6.62 17.81 -4.06
C ALA A 145 7.51 17.61 -2.82
N VAL A 146 8.75 17.14 -3.02
CA VAL A 146 9.76 17.00 -1.95
C VAL A 146 10.18 18.37 -1.42
N ALA A 147 10.44 19.33 -2.31
CA ALA A 147 10.79 20.69 -1.91
C ALA A 147 9.66 21.32 -1.09
N GLN A 148 8.41 21.21 -1.57
CA GLN A 148 7.23 21.71 -0.88
C GLN A 148 7.06 21.07 0.50
N ARG A 149 7.24 19.75 0.63
CA ARG A 149 7.17 19.09 1.95
C ARG A 149 8.18 19.67 2.94
N GLY A 150 9.38 20.01 2.49
CA GLY A 150 10.39 20.66 3.32
C GLY A 150 9.97 22.05 3.78
N VAL A 151 9.28 22.81 2.94
CA VAL A 151 8.68 24.11 3.30
C VAL A 151 7.56 23.93 4.30
N ASP A 152 6.64 22.99 4.05
CA ASP A 152 5.50 22.71 4.93
C ASP A 152 5.94 22.29 6.34
N GLU A 153 7.00 21.48 6.46
CA GLU A 153 7.59 21.08 7.76
C GLU A 153 8.53 22.13 8.38
N GLY A 154 8.78 23.25 7.70
CA GLY A 154 9.56 24.38 8.22
C GLY A 154 11.08 24.19 8.24
N HIS A 155 11.62 23.13 7.64
CA HIS A 155 13.06 22.84 7.68
C HIS A 155 13.77 22.98 6.33
N MET A 156 13.06 22.98 5.20
CA MET A 156 13.57 23.14 3.81
C MET A 156 14.64 22.14 3.33
N VAL A 157 15.12 21.23 4.19
CA VAL A 157 16.18 20.26 3.89
C VAL A 157 15.70 18.86 3.46
N MET A 158 14.46 18.70 2.97
CA MET A 158 13.92 17.36 2.68
C MET A 158 14.75 16.60 1.64
N GLY A 159 15.13 17.26 0.54
CA GLY A 159 16.00 16.65 -0.47
C GLY A 159 17.37 16.20 0.06
N HIS A 160 17.94 16.91 1.05
CA HIS A 160 19.19 16.50 1.70
C HIS A 160 18.99 15.25 2.58
N LYS A 161 17.88 15.17 3.33
CA LYS A 161 17.54 13.98 4.12
C LYS A 161 17.40 12.73 3.24
N ILE A 162 16.78 12.88 2.06
CA ILE A 162 16.63 11.81 1.08
C ILE A 162 18.00 11.36 0.54
N ARG A 163 18.86 12.30 0.12
CA ARG A 163 20.21 11.96 -0.35
C ARG A 163 21.03 11.25 0.72
N ASN A 164 20.91 11.65 1.99
CA ASN A 164 21.55 10.95 3.11
C ASN A 164 21.04 9.50 3.23
N ALA A 165 19.72 9.29 3.15
CA ALA A 165 19.15 7.95 3.17
C ALA A 165 19.64 7.08 2.00
N LEU A 166 19.75 7.64 0.79
CA LEU A 166 20.32 6.94 -0.36
C LEU A 166 21.77 6.50 -0.12
N VAL A 167 22.61 7.38 0.43
CA VAL A 167 23.99 7.02 0.80
C VAL A 167 24.01 5.83 1.75
N ASN A 168 23.15 5.83 2.77
CA ASN A 168 23.08 4.73 3.72
C ASN A 168 22.61 3.41 3.07
N TYR A 169 21.67 3.45 2.12
CA TYR A 169 21.22 2.26 1.40
C TYR A 169 22.20 1.78 0.32
N ARG A 170 23.18 2.60 -0.09
CA ARG A 170 24.11 2.27 -1.19
C ARG A 170 24.84 0.92 -1.03
N PRO A 171 25.36 0.54 0.17
CA PRO A 171 25.97 -0.77 0.36
C PRO A 171 24.97 -1.92 0.15
N LEU A 172 23.72 -1.74 0.58
CA LEU A 172 22.66 -2.73 0.42
C LEU A 172 22.29 -2.89 -1.06
N MET A 173 22.11 -1.78 -1.79
CA MET A 173 21.85 -1.78 -3.23
C MET A 173 22.94 -2.53 -4.01
N LYS A 174 24.21 -2.32 -3.65
CA LYS A 174 25.36 -3.00 -4.28
C LYS A 174 25.41 -4.49 -3.96
N SER A 175 25.11 -4.86 -2.71
CA SER A 175 25.22 -6.25 -2.25
C SER A 175 24.01 -7.11 -2.64
N TYR A 176 22.85 -6.48 -2.82
CA TYR A 176 21.57 -7.13 -3.09
C TYR A 176 20.84 -6.43 -4.24
N PRO A 177 21.30 -6.57 -5.49
CA PRO A 177 20.73 -5.87 -6.66
C PRO A 177 19.28 -6.26 -6.97
N GLN A 178 18.78 -7.36 -6.39
CA GLN A 178 17.38 -7.77 -6.50
C GLN A 178 16.42 -6.98 -5.60
N ILE A 179 16.94 -6.13 -4.70
CA ILE A 179 16.11 -5.18 -3.95
C ILE A 179 15.88 -3.96 -4.84
N ASP A 180 14.64 -3.76 -5.26
CA ASP A 180 14.30 -2.67 -6.16
C ASP A 180 14.20 -1.35 -5.38
N PHE A 181 15.06 -0.38 -5.73
CA PHE A 181 14.96 0.99 -5.25
C PHE A 181 14.52 1.93 -6.37
N ARG A 182 13.51 2.75 -6.09
CA ARG A 182 12.97 3.75 -7.01
C ARG A 182 12.72 5.09 -6.32
N LEU A 183 12.70 6.15 -7.11
CA LEU A 183 12.39 7.51 -6.71
C LEU A 183 11.04 7.95 -7.29
N HIS A 184 10.16 8.47 -6.43
CA HIS A 184 8.84 8.96 -6.80
C HIS A 184 8.76 10.49 -6.70
N ASP A 185 7.96 11.11 -7.54
CA ASP A 185 7.70 12.56 -7.53
C ASP A 185 6.32 12.93 -6.94
N ALA A 186 5.55 11.94 -6.50
CA ALA A 186 4.20 12.12 -5.96
C ALA A 186 4.16 12.99 -4.69
N THR A 187 3.14 13.85 -4.59
CA THR A 187 2.75 14.49 -3.34
C THR A 187 2.24 13.44 -2.36
N LEU A 188 3.06 13.14 -1.36
CA LEU A 188 2.81 12.02 -0.47
C LEU A 188 1.93 12.40 0.73
N TYR A 189 0.73 11.82 0.81
CA TYR A 189 -0.22 12.00 1.92
C TYR A 189 0.02 11.05 3.10
N ASN A 190 0.77 9.97 2.88
CA ASN A 190 1.12 8.99 3.90
C ASN A 190 2.38 8.22 3.49
N SER A 191 3.15 7.79 4.47
CA SER A 191 4.19 6.78 4.25
C SER A 191 3.59 5.39 4.51
N ILE A 192 3.97 4.40 3.69
CA ILE A 192 3.47 3.02 3.78
C ILE A 192 4.64 2.07 4.06
N TYR A 193 4.41 1.14 4.98
CA TYR A 193 5.37 0.12 5.39
C TYR A 193 4.62 -1.20 5.45
N ARG A 194 4.82 -2.08 4.48
CA ARG A 194 3.99 -3.27 4.30
C ARG A 194 4.85 -4.52 4.20
N GLY A 195 4.43 -5.56 4.92
CA GLY A 195 4.88 -6.94 4.75
C GLY A 195 3.65 -7.81 4.49
N ASP A 196 3.54 -8.36 3.28
CA ASP A 196 2.40 -9.17 2.82
C ASP A 196 1.02 -8.54 3.10
N ASP A 197 0.38 -9.00 4.18
CA ASP A 197 -0.98 -8.70 4.62
C ASP A 197 -1.02 -7.87 5.91
N GLU A 198 0.13 -7.35 6.35
CA GLU A 198 0.28 -6.44 7.48
C GLU A 198 0.91 -5.13 7.02
N MET A 199 0.41 -4.00 7.51
CA MET A 199 0.80 -2.67 7.03
C MET A 199 0.77 -1.63 8.15
N LEU A 200 1.81 -0.81 8.23
CA LEU A 200 1.79 0.45 8.96
C LEU A 200 1.63 1.59 7.96
N VAL A 201 0.64 2.46 8.21
CA VAL A 201 0.40 3.67 7.42
C VAL A 201 0.64 4.86 8.31
N ASN A 202 1.72 5.58 8.06
CA ASN A 202 2.00 6.84 8.76
C ASN A 202 1.35 7.99 8.00
N THR A 203 0.21 8.45 8.50
CA THR A 203 -0.61 9.48 7.86
C THR A 203 0.05 10.84 8.05
N HIS A 204 0.41 11.52 6.95
CA HIS A 204 1.04 12.83 7.05
C HIS A 204 0.01 13.87 7.47
N VAL A 205 0.41 14.73 8.42
CA VAL A 205 -0.38 15.89 8.85
C VAL A 205 0.37 17.13 8.40
N TYR A 206 -0.34 18.08 7.78
CA TYR A 206 0.27 19.32 7.29
C TYR A 206 0.94 20.09 8.43
N GLY A 207 2.15 20.61 8.21
CA GLY A 207 2.93 21.31 9.24
C GLY A 207 3.57 20.43 10.32
N ILE A 208 3.25 19.13 10.35
CA ILE A 208 3.72 18.22 11.38
C ILE A 208 4.74 17.24 10.79
N GLY A 209 5.92 17.18 11.42
CA GLY A 209 6.97 16.23 11.06
C GLY A 209 6.49 14.78 11.23
N ALA A 210 6.90 13.89 10.32
CA ALA A 210 6.40 12.51 10.24
C ALA A 210 6.52 11.72 11.57
N TYR A 211 7.51 12.03 12.41
CA TYR A 211 7.70 11.40 13.72
C TYR A 211 6.59 11.72 14.75
N LEU A 212 5.89 12.84 14.58
CA LEU A 212 4.74 13.27 15.39
C LEU A 212 3.40 12.98 14.70
N ALA A 213 3.41 12.45 13.48
CA ALA A 213 2.18 12.15 12.76
C ALA A 213 1.62 10.76 13.16
N PRO A 214 0.31 10.54 13.10
CA PRO A 214 -0.31 9.28 13.53
C PRO A 214 0.08 8.09 12.63
N VAL A 215 -0.07 6.89 13.17
CA VAL A 215 0.16 5.63 12.45
C VAL A 215 -1.04 4.70 12.63
N LEU A 216 -1.57 4.20 11.51
CA LEU A 216 -2.53 3.12 11.50
C LEU A 216 -1.78 1.79 11.33
N HIS A 217 -2.05 0.83 12.19
CA HIS A 217 -1.64 -0.56 11.99
C HIS A 217 -2.80 -1.33 11.42
N LEU A 218 -2.63 -1.82 10.19
CA LEU A 218 -3.64 -2.51 9.42
C LEU A 218 -3.25 -3.96 9.19
N ARG A 219 -4.24 -4.85 9.24
CA ARG A 219 -4.17 -6.19 8.66
C ARG A 219 -5.15 -6.29 7.51
N ARG A 220 -4.79 -7.02 6.46
CA ARG A 220 -5.70 -7.31 5.36
C ARG A 220 -6.81 -8.22 5.84
N LEU A 221 -8.05 -7.82 5.60
CA LEU A 221 -9.21 -8.71 5.74
C LEU A 221 -9.92 -8.86 4.38
N PRO A 222 -10.23 -10.10 3.95
CA PRO A 222 -11.02 -10.30 2.74
C PRO A 222 -12.35 -9.54 2.82
N GLY A 223 -12.61 -8.70 1.82
CA GLY A 223 -13.85 -7.92 1.74
C GLY A 223 -13.84 -6.57 2.45
N ALA A 224 -12.73 -6.20 3.10
CA ALA A 224 -12.50 -4.88 3.64
C ALA A 224 -11.68 -4.01 2.66
N GLY A 225 -11.95 -2.69 2.66
CA GLY A 225 -11.43 -1.79 1.64
C GLY A 225 -10.17 -1.02 2.05
N LEU A 226 -9.93 -0.82 3.36
CA LEU A 226 -8.94 0.12 3.86
C LEU A 226 -7.52 -0.31 3.50
N PHE A 227 -7.16 -1.58 3.77
CA PHE A 227 -5.84 -2.10 3.39
C PHE A 227 -5.63 -2.03 1.88
N SER A 228 -6.63 -2.46 1.11
CA SER A 228 -6.54 -2.54 -0.36
C SER A 228 -6.36 -1.17 -1.00
N THR A 229 -6.96 -0.13 -0.42
CA THR A 229 -6.84 1.26 -0.88
C THR A 229 -5.40 1.75 -0.75
N TYR A 230 -4.76 1.53 0.41
CA TYR A 230 -3.35 1.90 0.59
C TYR A 230 -2.41 1.04 -0.27
N ALA A 231 -2.70 -0.25 -0.43
CA ALA A 231 -1.93 -1.11 -1.32
C ALA A 231 -2.00 -0.63 -2.78
N GLN A 232 -3.17 -0.20 -3.26
CA GLN A 232 -3.33 0.36 -4.59
C GLN A 232 -2.60 1.70 -4.75
N SER A 233 -2.63 2.56 -3.72
CA SER A 233 -1.86 3.82 -3.70
C SER A 233 -0.35 3.56 -3.85
N PHE A 234 0.16 2.54 -3.17
CA PHE A 234 1.55 2.10 -3.34
C PHE A 234 1.82 1.69 -4.78
N ASP A 235 1.01 0.80 -5.35
CA ASP A 235 1.23 0.28 -6.71
C ASP A 235 1.18 1.39 -7.77
N GLN A 236 0.25 2.34 -7.67
CA GLN A 236 0.20 3.50 -8.55
C GLN A 236 1.45 4.39 -8.45
N THR A 237 1.99 4.54 -7.24
CA THR A 237 3.22 5.31 -7.01
C THR A 237 4.42 4.55 -7.60
N TRP A 238 4.46 3.22 -7.42
CA TRP A 238 5.51 2.35 -7.95
C TRP A 238 5.62 2.39 -9.47
N GLU A 239 4.48 2.32 -10.17
CA GLU A 239 4.41 2.31 -11.63
C GLU A 239 4.97 3.59 -12.25
N LYS A 240 4.80 4.73 -11.57
CA LYS A 240 5.26 6.05 -12.03
C LYS A 240 6.69 6.39 -11.58
N ALA A 241 7.20 5.68 -10.58
CA ALA A 241 8.51 5.94 -10.01
C ALA A 241 9.64 5.48 -10.95
N ARG A 242 10.73 6.25 -11.00
CA ARG A 242 11.93 5.93 -11.78
C ARG A 242 12.94 5.14 -10.95
N PRO A 243 13.81 4.31 -11.54
CA PRO A 243 14.95 3.72 -10.84
C PRO A 243 15.88 4.78 -10.25
N VAL A 244 16.56 4.43 -9.15
CA VAL A 244 17.72 5.19 -8.64
C VAL A 244 18.88 5.04 -9.62
N ASN A 245 19.61 6.12 -9.86
CA ASN A 245 20.82 6.15 -10.69
C ASN A 245 22.01 6.78 -9.93
N ASP A 246 23.20 6.75 -10.55
CA ASP A 246 24.42 7.25 -9.91
C ASP A 246 24.41 8.78 -9.65
N ASP A 247 23.66 9.56 -10.43
CA ASP A 247 23.53 11.01 -10.25
C ASP A 247 22.67 11.40 -9.03
N ASP A 248 21.90 10.45 -8.47
CA ASP A 248 21.09 10.67 -7.27
C ASP A 248 21.93 10.71 -5.98
N PHE A 249 23.17 10.22 -6.04
CA PHE A 249 24.08 10.23 -4.90
C PHE A 249 24.88 11.53 -4.83
N PRO A 250 25.22 12.02 -3.62
CA PRO A 250 26.16 13.12 -3.47
C PRO A 250 27.48 12.81 -4.18
N LYS A 251 27.91 13.72 -5.05
CA LYS A 251 29.24 13.63 -5.70
C LYS A 251 30.28 13.96 -4.64
N VAL A 252 31.24 13.06 -4.44
CA VAL A 252 32.41 13.32 -3.59
C VAL A 252 33.21 14.41 -4.30
N GLN A 253 33.40 15.56 -3.64
CA GLN A 253 34.35 16.58 -4.09
C GLN A 253 35.78 16.11 -3.81
#